data_AF-A0A2M7IKZ8-F1
#
_entry.id   AF-A0A2M7IKZ8-F1
#
_cell.length_a   1.000
_cell.length_b   1.000
_cell.length_c   1.000
_cell.angle_alpha   90.00
_cell.angle_beta   90.00
_cell.angle_gamma   90.00
#
_symmetry.space_group_name_H-M   'P 1'
#
loop_
_entity.id
_entity.type
_entity.pdbx_description
1 polymer ?
#
loop_
_entity_poly.entity_id
_entity_poly.type
_entity_poly.pdbx_seq_one_letter_code
_entity_poly.pdbx_strand_id
1 'polypeptide(L)' 'IIKGNISEKGFGKTYLIPGCDNYLNVKVDVRKGEQYFCTEEEALDAGFRKATNCP' A
#
# COMPACT_ATOMS: atom_id res chain seq x y z
N ILE A 1 -5.16 -4.93 8.50
CA ILE A 1 -4.20 -5.37 7.46
C ILE A 1 -3.88 -4.14 6.62
N ILE A 2 -2.62 -3.95 6.27
CA ILE A 2 -2.16 -2.84 5.45
C ILE A 2 -1.97 -3.36 4.03
N LYS A 3 -2.40 -2.58 3.02
CA LYS A 3 -2.32 -2.94 1.61
C LYS A 3 -1.18 -2.19 0.95
N GLY A 4 -0.07 -2.85 0.65
CA GLY A 4 1.00 -2.32 -0.19
C GLY A 4 0.67 -2.51 -1.67
N ASN A 5 0.54 -1.42 -2.40
CA ASN A 5 0.24 -1.38 -3.83
C ASN A 5 1.37 -0.71 -4.60
N ILE A 6 1.55 -1.09 -5.87
CA ILE A 6 2.53 -0.50 -6.76
C ILE A 6 1.77 0.16 -7.90
N SER A 7 1.73 1.49 -7.86
CA SER A 7 0.93 2.26 -8.79
C SER A 7 1.48 2.16 -10.23
N GLU A 8 0.66 1.68 -11.15
CA GLU A 8 0.93 1.76 -12.60
C GLU A 8 0.99 3.21 -13.12
N LYS A 9 0.37 4.16 -12.42
CA LYS A 9 0.37 5.60 -12.76
C LYS A 9 1.63 6.35 -12.30
N GLY A 10 2.66 5.66 -11.83
CA GLY A 10 3.94 6.27 -11.44
C GLY A 10 4.04 6.79 -9.99
N PHE A 11 3.04 6.53 -9.12
CA PHE A 11 3.16 6.89 -7.69
C PHE A 11 4.13 5.99 -6.89
N GLY A 12 4.70 4.96 -7.52
CA GLY A 12 5.63 4.03 -6.89
C GLY A 12 4.96 3.07 -5.92
N LYS A 13 5.73 2.56 -4.96
CA LYS A 13 5.26 1.67 -3.89
C LYS A 13 4.56 2.49 -2.79
N THR A 14 3.26 2.30 -2.62
CA THR A 14 2.48 2.97 -1.57
C THR A 14 1.71 1.98 -0.72
N TYR A 15 1.54 2.25 0.58
CA TYR A 15 0.70 1.45 1.45
C TYR A 15 -0.55 2.22 1.88
N LEU A 16 -1.65 1.48 2.03
CA LEU A 16 -2.93 1.97 2.52
C LEU A 16 -3.30 1.23 3.81
N ILE A 17 -3.72 1.99 4.82
CA ILE A 17 -4.28 1.49 6.07
C ILE A 17 -5.83 1.50 6.00
N PRO A 18 -6.52 0.72 6.84
CA PRO A 18 -7.97 0.85 6.99
C PRO A 18 -8.34 2.30 7.32
N GLY A 19 -9.26 2.89 6.56
CA GLY A 19 -9.67 4.29 6.70
C GLY A 19 -9.15 5.24 5.62
N CYS A 20 -8.17 4.83 4.79
CA CYS A 20 -7.83 5.61 3.59
C CYS A 20 -8.93 5.54 2.54
N ASP A 21 -9.13 6.62 1.78
CA ASP A 21 -10.24 6.75 0.80
C ASP A 21 -10.31 5.57 -0.19
N ASN A 22 -9.15 5.08 -0.64
CA ASN A 22 -9.05 4.03 -1.63
C ASN A 22 -8.74 2.65 -1.05
N TYR A 23 -8.75 2.49 0.28
CA TYR A 23 -8.38 1.24 0.91
C TYR A 23 -9.23 0.05 0.41
N LEU A 24 -10.53 0.24 0.21
CA LEU A 24 -11.43 -0.83 -0.27
C LEU A 24 -11.27 -1.11 -1.77
N ASN A 25 -10.94 -0.10 -2.57
CA ASN A 25 -10.82 -0.21 -4.03
C ASN A 25 -9.49 -0.85 -4.46
N VAL A 26 -8.42 -0.61 -3.70
CA VAL A 26 -7.10 -1.16 -3.99
C VAL A 26 -7.10 -2.67 -3.73
N LYS A 27 -6.72 -3.43 -4.77
CA LYS A 27 -6.44 -4.86 -4.71
C LYS A 27 -4.94 -5.06 -4.82
N VAL A 28 -4.41 -5.93 -3.96
CA VAL A 28 -2.99 -6.28 -3.95
C VAL A 28 -2.75 -7.40 -4.96
N ASP A 29 -1.92 -7.15 -5.97
CA ASP A 29 -1.45 -8.16 -6.91
C ASP A 29 -0.01 -8.58 -6.58
N VAL A 30 0.12 -9.71 -5.89
CA VAL A 30 1.41 -10.27 -5.47
C VAL A 30 2.36 -10.54 -6.65
N ARG A 31 1.85 -10.72 -7.87
CA ARG A 31 2.68 -10.95 -9.07
C ARG A 31 3.41 -9.68 -9.51
N LYS A 32 2.90 -8.51 -9.14
CA LYS A 32 3.53 -7.21 -9.38
C LYS A 32 4.54 -6.82 -8.29
N GLY A 33 4.71 -7.66 -7.27
CA GLY A 33 5.48 -7.33 -6.07
C GLY A 33 4.71 -6.50 -5.04
N GLU A 34 3.37 -6.44 -5.15
CA GLU A 34 2.48 -5.85 -4.14
C GLU A 34 2.31 -6.81 -2.96
N GLN A 35 2.11 -6.29 -1.75
CA GLN A 35 2.16 -7.11 -0.54
C GLN A 35 1.15 -6.63 0.51
N TYR A 36 0.73 -7.54 1.38
CA TYR A 36 0.01 -7.19 2.60
C TYR A 36 0.99 -7.09 3.76
N PHE A 37 0.78 -6.13 4.66
CA PHE A 37 1.58 -5.95 5.86
C PHE A 37 0.72 -6.02 7.12
N CYS A 38 1.33 -6.46 8.21
CA CYS A 38 0.73 -6.46 9.54
C CYS A 38 0.92 -5.11 10.22
N THR A 39 2.06 -4.45 10.00
CA THR A 39 2.42 -3.15 10.61
C THR A 39 2.87 -2.13 9.58
N GLU A 40 2.78 -0.83 9.92
CA GLU A 40 3.29 0.24 9.04
C GLU A 40 4.82 0.16 8.90
N GLU A 41 5.51 -0.32 9.94
CA GLU A 41 6.96 -0.49 9.96
C GLU A 41 7.42 -1.55 8.94
N GLU A 42 6.73 -2.69 8.86
CA GLU A 42 6.98 -3.71 7.82
C GLU A 42 6.80 -3.13 6.40
N ALA A 43 5.81 -2.26 6.21
CA ALA A 43 5.57 -1.62 4.93
C ALA A 43 6.70 -0.63 4.56
N LEU A 44 7.16 0.14 5.54
CA LEU A 44 8.28 1.07 5.39
C LEU A 44 9.59 0.33 5.08
N ASP A 45 9.88 -0.75 5.79
CA ASP A 45 11.07 -1.60 5.58
C ASP A 45 11.05 -2.27 4.21
N ALA A 46 9.86 -2.65 3.71
CA ALA A 46 9.68 -3.17 2.35
C ALA A 46 9.78 -2.07 1.25
N GLY A 47 10.00 -0.81 1.65
CA GLY A 47 10.16 0.34 0.76
C GLY A 47 8.85 0.92 0.26
N PHE A 48 7.72 0.65 0.93
CA PHE A 48 6.44 1.30 0.65
C PHE A 48 6.32 2.57 1.50
N ARG A 49 5.77 3.63 0.92
CA ARG A 49 5.45 4.87 1.65
C ARG A 49 3.94 5.00 1.87
N LYS A 50 3.53 5.72 2.91
CA LYS A 50 2.10 5.96 3.16
C LYS A 50 1.47 6.67 1.97
N ALA A 51 0.30 6.21 1.52
CA ALA A 51 -0.44 6.91 0.48
C ALA A 51 -0.89 8.29 0.99
N THR A 52 -0.84 9.31 0.12
CA THR A 52 -1.12 10.70 0.52
C THR A 52 -2.59 10.97 0.84
N ASN A 53 -3.47 10.05 0.43
CA ASN A 53 -4.91 10.06 0.70
C ASN A 53 -5.28 9.14 1.88
N CYS A 54 -4.31 8.90 2.77
CA CYS A 54 -4.53 8.26 4.07
C CYS A 54 -4.53 9.33 5.16
N PRO A 55 -5.38 9.17 6.21
CA PRO A 55 -5.39 10.07 7.37
C PRO A 55 -4.05 10.08 8.11
#